data_AF-A0A832B6T0-F1
#
_entry.id   AF-A0A832B6T0-F1
#
_cell.length_a   1.000
_cell.length_b   1.000
_cell.length_c   1.000
_cell.angle_alpha   90.00
_cell.angle_beta   90.00
_cell.angle_gamma   90.00
#
_symmetry.space_group_name_H-M   'P 1'
#
loop_
_entity.id
_entity.type
_entity.pdbx_description
1 polymer ?
#
loop_
_entity_poly.entity_id
_entity_poly.type
_entity_poly.pdbx_seq_one_letter_code
_entity_poly.pdbx_strand_id
1 'polypeptide(L)'
;YVPEDHAQRVFAAAAEAGAGRIGAYTHCSFQTRGTGTFLPQHGARPTIGSVGRLERVEELRIEMIVPQRELQGVIAAIIDAHPYEEVAYDVYVVKNPGAFYGRGRLGELPLKVALDTVLAQIQDVLGSPAIRCSHKPDFLISSLAVAAGVNQKLFWLAARAGAGAFITGGASLQDMMLADNSTTVLIDIGYAASVMPGLRRLCTQLEKTFGTDGVEVVYVE
;
A
#
# COMPACT_ATOMS: atom_id res chain seq x y z
N TYR A 1 27.37 4.65 -3.55
CA TYR A 1 28.44 4.65 -4.56
C TYR A 1 29.43 3.56 -4.17
N VAL A 2 29.86 2.70 -5.09
CA VAL A 2 30.59 1.46 -4.74
C VAL A 2 31.76 1.22 -5.70
N PRO A 3 32.94 0.76 -5.24
CA PRO A 3 33.99 0.24 -6.12
C PRO A 3 33.49 -0.85 -7.05
N GLU A 4 33.99 -0.89 -8.28
CA GLU A 4 33.56 -1.86 -9.30
C GLU A 4 33.64 -3.32 -8.80
N ASP A 5 34.73 -3.70 -8.12
CA ASP A 5 34.96 -5.05 -7.62
C ASP A 5 33.93 -5.51 -6.55
N HIS A 6 33.23 -4.58 -5.92
CA HIS A 6 32.26 -4.86 -4.84
C HIS A 6 30.81 -4.57 -5.25
N ALA A 7 30.60 -3.99 -6.43
CA ALA A 7 29.29 -3.53 -6.88
C ALA A 7 28.26 -4.66 -6.93
N GLN A 8 28.64 -5.84 -7.42
CA GLN A 8 27.73 -7.00 -7.49
C GLN A 8 27.25 -7.45 -6.11
N ARG A 9 28.14 -7.45 -5.11
CA ARG A 9 27.81 -7.84 -3.73
C ARG A 9 26.82 -6.86 -3.11
N VAL A 10 27.08 -5.55 -3.23
CA VAL A 10 26.20 -4.51 -2.68
C VAL A 10 24.84 -4.49 -3.39
N PHE A 11 24.84 -4.67 -4.72
CA PHE A 11 23.61 -4.79 -5.51
C PHE A 11 22.75 -5.98 -5.06
N ALA A 12 23.35 -7.17 -4.91
CA ALA A 12 22.64 -8.36 -4.47
C ALA A 12 22.03 -8.16 -3.08
N ALA A 13 22.80 -7.63 -2.12
CA ALA A 13 22.32 -7.37 -0.76
C ALA A 13 21.12 -6.40 -0.74
N ALA A 14 21.19 -5.31 -1.52
CA ALA A 14 20.07 -4.38 -1.64
C ALA A 14 18.82 -5.04 -2.24
N ALA A 15 18.99 -5.85 -3.29
CA ALA A 15 17.88 -6.51 -3.98
C ALA A 15 17.19 -7.58 -3.11
N GLU A 16 17.98 -8.40 -2.41
CA GLU A 16 17.49 -9.41 -1.48
C GLU A 16 16.70 -8.77 -0.32
N ALA A 17 17.19 -7.63 0.18
CA ALA A 17 16.53 -6.84 1.21
C ALA A 17 15.25 -6.12 0.73
N GLY A 18 14.96 -6.09 -0.57
CA GLY A 18 13.70 -5.59 -1.12
C GLY A 18 13.79 -4.43 -2.11
N ALA A 19 14.98 -3.91 -2.38
CA ALA A 19 15.18 -2.89 -3.39
C ALA A 19 14.92 -3.44 -4.80
N GLY A 20 14.45 -2.58 -5.71
CA GLY A 20 14.29 -2.92 -7.12
C GLY A 20 13.17 -3.94 -7.40
N ARG A 21 12.18 -4.06 -6.52
CA ARG A 21 10.95 -4.82 -6.79
C ARG A 21 9.89 -3.91 -7.41
N ILE A 22 9.57 -4.15 -8.68
CA ILE A 22 8.60 -3.34 -9.44
C ILE A 22 7.66 -4.27 -10.21
N GLY A 23 6.41 -4.36 -9.76
CA GLY A 23 5.43 -5.27 -10.36
C GLY A 23 5.92 -6.73 -10.31
N ALA A 24 6.05 -7.36 -11.48
CA ALA A 24 6.53 -8.73 -11.61
C ALA A 24 8.07 -8.86 -11.73
N TYR A 25 8.80 -7.74 -11.66
CA TYR A 25 10.26 -7.71 -11.82
C TYR A 25 10.94 -7.52 -10.47
N THR A 26 12.09 -8.18 -10.29
CA THR A 26 12.96 -8.04 -9.12
C THR A 26 14.35 -7.66 -9.58
N HIS A 27 15.21 -7.22 -8.63
CA HIS A 27 16.59 -6.83 -8.92
C HIS A 27 16.71 -5.67 -9.94
N CYS A 28 15.67 -4.83 -10.06
CA CYS A 28 15.71 -3.67 -10.95
C CYS A 28 16.69 -2.62 -10.40
N SER A 29 17.73 -2.31 -11.18
CA SER A 29 18.66 -1.22 -10.89
C SER A 29 19.04 -0.48 -12.17
N PHE A 30 19.49 0.76 -12.00
CA PHE A 30 20.25 1.49 -13.00
C PHE A 30 21.66 1.74 -12.44
N GLN A 31 22.69 1.55 -13.27
CA GLN A 31 24.07 1.66 -12.83
C GLN A 31 24.85 2.60 -13.76
N THR A 32 25.55 3.57 -13.18
CA THR A 32 26.37 4.54 -13.92
C THR A 32 27.79 4.52 -13.38
N ARG A 33 28.79 4.44 -14.27
CA ARG A 33 30.20 4.58 -13.90
C ARG A 33 30.56 6.05 -13.71
N GLY A 34 31.42 6.31 -12.73
CA GLY A 34 31.97 7.64 -12.49
C GLY A 34 33.22 7.58 -11.62
N THR A 35 33.81 8.73 -11.36
CA THR A 35 34.98 8.85 -10.50
C THR A 35 34.57 9.45 -9.15
N GLY A 36 34.72 8.67 -8.08
CA GLY A 36 34.61 9.14 -6.70
C GLY A 36 35.92 9.80 -6.27
N THR A 37 35.84 10.90 -5.51
CA THR A 37 37.01 11.55 -4.92
C THR A 37 36.84 11.70 -3.42
N PHE A 38 37.92 11.45 -2.67
CA PHE A 38 37.94 11.65 -1.23
C PHE A 38 39.36 11.91 -0.73
N LEU A 39 39.48 12.63 0.39
CA LEU A 39 40.74 12.93 1.05
C LEU A 39 40.65 12.36 2.48
N PRO A 40 41.20 11.16 2.75
CA PRO A 40 41.11 10.58 4.09
C PRO A 40 41.86 11.46 5.08
N GLN A 41 41.19 11.81 6.18
CA GLN A 41 41.76 12.64 7.24
C GLN A 41 42.44 11.78 8.31
N HIS A 42 43.14 12.43 9.25
CA HIS A 42 43.75 11.74 10.38
C HIS A 42 42.70 10.94 11.16
N GLY A 43 42.97 9.65 11.41
CA GLY A 43 42.06 8.73 12.07
C GLY A 43 41.22 7.84 11.14
N ALA A 44 41.15 8.16 9.83
CA ALA A 44 40.46 7.33 8.85
C ALA A 44 41.19 6.01 8.58
N ARG A 45 40.44 4.93 8.32
CA ARG A 45 40.95 3.63 7.88
C ARG A 45 40.42 3.31 6.48
N PRO A 46 40.84 4.06 5.44
CA PRO A 46 40.28 3.89 4.12
C PRO A 46 40.62 2.50 3.56
N THR A 47 39.62 1.83 3.01
CA THR A 47 39.82 0.56 2.29
C THR A 47 40.68 0.74 1.04
N ILE A 48 40.66 1.94 0.45
CA ILE A 48 41.44 2.31 -0.74
C ILE A 48 42.16 3.63 -0.48
N GLY A 49 43.47 3.65 -0.72
CA GLY A 49 44.29 4.86 -0.65
C GLY A 49 44.92 5.14 0.71
N SER A 50 45.35 6.39 0.93
CA SER A 50 46.18 6.77 2.08
C SER A 50 45.81 8.13 2.68
N VAL A 51 45.93 8.23 4.01
CA VAL A 51 45.62 9.46 4.77
C VAL A 51 46.46 10.64 4.28
N GLY A 52 45.81 11.79 4.10
CA GLY A 52 46.45 13.03 3.67
C GLY A 52 46.65 13.15 2.15
N ARG A 53 46.19 12.18 1.35
CA ARG A 53 46.26 12.21 -0.11
C ARG A 53 44.86 12.18 -0.73
N LEU A 54 44.63 13.04 -1.74
CA LEU A 54 43.39 13.01 -2.50
C LEU A 54 43.38 11.78 -3.39
N GLU A 55 42.45 10.88 -3.13
CA GLU A 55 42.24 9.66 -3.89
C GLU A 55 41.16 9.89 -4.96
N ARG A 56 41.29 9.14 -6.06
CA ARG A 56 40.32 9.07 -7.16
C ARG A 56 40.09 7.61 -7.49
N VAL A 57 38.84 7.17 -7.44
CA VAL A 57 38.48 5.75 -7.60
C VAL A 57 37.36 5.64 -8.63
N GLU A 58 37.47 4.66 -9.53
CA GLU A 58 36.36 4.27 -10.41
C GLU A 58 35.27 3.60 -9.57
N GLU A 59 34.07 4.16 -9.61
CA GLU A 59 32.93 3.71 -8.82
C GLU A 59 31.67 3.56 -9.68
N LEU A 60 30.77 2.70 -9.22
CA LEU A 60 29.42 2.57 -9.72
C LEU A 60 28.44 3.31 -8.80
N ARG A 61 27.66 4.21 -9.40
CA ARG A 61 26.41 4.71 -8.81
C ARG A 61 25.30 3.72 -9.14
N ILE A 62 24.87 2.97 -8.14
CA ILE A 62 23.77 1.99 -8.23
C ILE A 62 22.50 2.66 -7.71
N GLU A 63 21.46 2.72 -8.54
CA GLU A 63 20.19 3.35 -8.25
C GLU A 63 19.07 2.32 -8.28
N MET A 64 18.29 2.23 -7.20
CA MET A 64 17.18 1.28 -7.05
C MET A 64 15.99 1.96 -6.37
N ILE A 65 14.77 1.60 -6.77
CA ILE A 65 13.57 2.04 -6.05
C ILE A 65 13.30 1.12 -4.87
N VAL A 66 12.81 1.67 -3.76
CA VAL A 66 12.50 0.89 -2.55
C VAL A 66 11.19 1.40 -1.92
N PRO A 67 10.26 0.51 -1.52
CA PRO A 67 9.12 0.92 -0.71
C PRO A 67 9.56 1.49 0.65
N GLN A 68 8.90 2.56 1.11
CA GLN A 68 9.28 3.23 2.37
C GLN A 68 9.37 2.27 3.57
N ARG A 69 8.50 1.26 3.64
CA ARG A 69 8.48 0.27 4.73
C ARG A 69 9.71 -0.66 4.74
N GLU A 70 10.39 -0.82 3.60
CA GLU A 70 11.56 -1.70 3.41
C GLU A 70 12.88 -0.91 3.46
N LEU A 71 12.82 0.43 3.41
CA LEU A 71 13.97 1.33 3.29
C LEU A 71 15.07 1.08 4.34
N GLN A 72 14.69 0.99 5.62
CA GLN A 72 15.68 0.82 6.71
C GLN A 72 16.40 -0.54 6.62
N GLY A 73 15.68 -1.61 6.25
CA GLY A 73 16.28 -2.92 6.06
C GLY A 73 17.24 -2.94 4.86
N VAL A 74 16.87 -2.27 3.77
CA VAL A 74 17.73 -2.13 2.59
C VAL A 74 19.01 -1.34 2.91
N ILE A 75 18.90 -0.22 3.62
CA ILE A 75 20.08 0.57 4.02
C ILE A 75 21.03 -0.25 4.88
N ALA A 76 20.51 -0.98 5.87
CA ALA A 76 21.33 -1.84 6.72
C ALA A 76 22.07 -2.92 5.91
N ALA A 77 21.38 -3.57 4.96
CA ALA A 77 21.98 -4.57 4.08
C ALA A 77 23.06 -3.98 3.16
N ILE A 78 22.84 -2.77 2.63
CA ILE A 78 23.85 -2.05 1.82
C ILE A 78 25.09 -1.78 2.66
N ILE A 79 24.93 -1.25 3.88
CA ILE A 79 26.06 -0.90 4.76
C ILE A 79 26.87 -2.15 5.13
N ASP A 80 26.21 -3.23 5.53
CA ASP A 80 26.88 -4.50 5.89
C ASP A 80 27.64 -5.14 4.71
N ALA A 81 27.10 -5.01 3.50
CA ALA A 81 27.74 -5.54 2.30
C ALA A 81 28.85 -4.65 1.73
N HIS A 82 28.93 -3.39 2.16
CA HIS A 82 29.83 -2.39 1.58
C HIS A 82 31.29 -2.59 2.01
N PRO A 83 32.28 -2.38 1.13
CA PRO A 83 33.70 -2.46 1.52
C PRO A 83 34.21 -1.29 2.35
N TYR A 84 33.46 -0.19 2.43
CA TYR A 84 33.89 1.03 3.12
C TYR A 84 33.32 1.08 4.53
N GLU A 85 34.12 1.58 5.47
CA GLU A 85 33.68 1.87 6.86
C GLU A 85 32.55 2.90 6.88
N GLU A 86 32.70 3.97 6.10
CA GLU A 86 31.71 5.04 5.96
C GLU A 86 31.12 5.01 4.56
N VAL A 87 29.84 4.62 4.46
CA VAL A 87 29.17 4.36 3.17
C VAL A 87 28.41 5.59 2.70
N ALA A 88 28.79 6.12 1.54
CA ALA A 88 28.05 7.21 0.89
C ALA A 88 26.84 6.67 0.10
N TYR A 89 25.64 7.09 0.50
CA TYR A 89 24.39 6.82 -0.20
C TYR A 89 23.41 8.00 -0.06
N ASP A 90 22.52 8.15 -1.03
CA ASP A 90 21.49 9.19 -1.07
C ASP A 90 20.09 8.55 -1.06
N VAL A 91 19.14 9.18 -0.38
CA VAL A 91 17.73 8.76 -0.37
C VAL A 91 16.86 9.86 -0.96
N TYR A 92 16.27 9.59 -2.12
CA TYR A 92 15.36 10.51 -2.80
C TYR A 92 13.90 10.08 -2.61
N VAL A 93 13.07 11.00 -2.12
CA VAL A 93 11.61 10.79 -2.07
C VAL A 93 11.04 11.02 -3.46
N VAL A 94 10.60 9.94 -4.11
CA VAL A 94 9.92 9.98 -5.41
C VAL A 94 8.40 9.95 -5.23
N LYS A 95 7.66 10.63 -6.12
CA LYS A 95 6.19 10.67 -6.11
C LYS A 95 5.57 9.55 -6.95
N ASN A 96 6.29 8.46 -7.15
CA ASN A 96 5.80 7.31 -7.91
C ASN A 96 4.60 6.70 -7.17
N PRO A 97 3.52 6.35 -7.87
CA PRO A 97 2.41 5.66 -7.23
C PRO A 97 2.89 4.30 -6.72
N GLY A 98 2.85 4.11 -5.40
CA GLY A 98 3.07 2.81 -4.77
C GLY A 98 1.83 1.92 -4.85
N ALA A 99 1.84 0.81 -4.12
CA ALA A 99 0.61 0.04 -3.89
C ALA A 99 -0.42 0.94 -3.19
N PHE A 100 -1.60 1.09 -3.80
CA PHE A 100 -2.69 1.88 -3.23
C PHE A 100 -3.32 1.12 -2.06
N TYR A 101 -3.05 1.57 -0.84
CA TYR A 101 -3.81 1.16 0.34
C TYR A 101 -4.85 2.23 0.63
N GLY A 102 -6.12 1.83 0.69
CA GLY A 102 -7.23 2.74 0.89
C GLY A 102 -8.38 2.08 1.64
N ARG A 103 -9.15 2.91 2.34
CA ARG A 103 -10.39 2.53 3.01
C ARG A 103 -11.48 2.44 1.93
N GLY A 104 -11.82 1.22 1.51
CA GLY A 104 -12.90 0.97 0.56
C GLY A 104 -12.47 0.60 -0.87
N ARG A 105 -13.46 0.23 -1.69
CA ARG A 105 -13.29 -0.19 -3.10
C ARG A 105 -14.36 0.50 -3.95
N LEU A 106 -13.99 0.88 -5.17
CA LEU A 106 -14.90 1.37 -6.20
C LEU A 106 -14.85 0.38 -7.36
N GLY A 107 -16.01 -0.02 -7.87
CA GLY A 107 -16.13 -0.92 -9.01
C GLY A 107 -17.29 -0.52 -9.91
N GLU A 108 -17.15 -0.81 -11.19
CA GLU A 108 -18.22 -0.66 -12.18
C GLU A 108 -19.06 -1.94 -12.22
N LEU A 109 -20.37 -1.76 -12.38
CA LEU A 109 -21.29 -2.84 -12.67
C LEU A 109 -21.27 -3.13 -14.18
N PRO A 110 -21.42 -4.40 -14.58
CA PRO A 110 -21.42 -4.77 -16.01
C PRO A 110 -22.60 -4.17 -16.78
N LEU A 111 -23.70 -3.87 -16.09
CA LEU A 111 -24.90 -3.24 -16.63
C LEU A 111 -25.42 -2.22 -15.61
N LYS A 112 -26.22 -1.26 -16.07
CA LYS A 112 -26.94 -0.36 -15.17
C LYS A 112 -28.04 -1.13 -14.43
N VAL A 113 -28.04 -1.05 -13.11
CA VAL A 113 -28.96 -1.82 -12.24
C VAL A 113 -29.82 -0.86 -11.43
N ALA A 114 -31.10 -1.18 -11.27
CA ALA A 114 -32.01 -0.40 -10.43
C ALA A 114 -31.62 -0.50 -8.94
N LEU A 115 -31.87 0.57 -8.18
CA LEU A 115 -31.58 0.61 -6.74
C LEU A 115 -32.17 -0.59 -5.99
N ASP A 116 -33.43 -0.93 -6.22
CA ASP A 116 -34.10 -2.04 -5.53
C ASP A 116 -33.42 -3.40 -5.78
N THR A 117 -32.93 -3.63 -7.00
CA THR A 117 -32.17 -4.83 -7.33
C THR A 117 -30.83 -4.85 -6.57
N VAL A 118 -30.14 -3.71 -6.45
CA VAL A 118 -28.92 -3.62 -5.64
C VAL A 118 -29.21 -3.90 -4.17
N LEU A 119 -30.28 -3.34 -3.61
CA LEU A 119 -30.67 -3.58 -2.22
C LEU A 119 -30.99 -5.05 -1.95
N ALA A 120 -31.74 -5.70 -2.85
CA ALA A 120 -32.04 -7.14 -2.76
C ALA A 120 -30.77 -7.99 -2.81
N GLN A 121 -29.84 -7.70 -3.73
CA GLN A 121 -28.56 -8.42 -3.80
C GLN A 121 -27.72 -8.27 -2.52
N ILE A 122 -27.70 -7.08 -1.92
CA ILE A 122 -27.02 -6.86 -0.64
C ILE A 122 -27.67 -7.72 0.44
N GLN A 123 -29.00 -7.82 0.47
CA GLN A 123 -29.70 -8.66 1.43
C GLN A 123 -29.38 -10.14 1.25
N ASP A 124 -29.37 -10.63 0.02
CA ASP A 124 -29.05 -12.03 -0.28
C ASP A 124 -27.61 -12.38 0.11
N VAL A 125 -26.65 -11.51 -0.20
CA VAL A 125 -25.23 -11.74 0.07
C VAL A 125 -24.89 -11.66 1.56
N LEU A 126 -25.56 -10.76 2.31
CA LEU A 126 -25.24 -10.48 3.71
C LEU A 126 -26.20 -11.15 4.72
N GLY A 127 -27.20 -11.91 4.25
CA GLY A 127 -28.16 -12.59 5.13
C GLY A 127 -29.15 -11.64 5.79
N SER A 128 -29.75 -10.75 4.99
CA SER A 128 -30.83 -9.83 5.39
C SER A 128 -30.47 -8.80 6.49
N PRO A 129 -29.45 -7.94 6.30
CA PRO A 129 -29.22 -6.81 7.20
C PRO A 129 -30.39 -5.81 7.15
N ALA A 130 -30.60 -5.07 8.23
CA ALA A 130 -31.46 -3.90 8.20
C ALA A 130 -30.80 -2.82 7.34
N ILE A 131 -31.30 -2.64 6.11
CA ILE A 131 -30.75 -1.66 5.16
C ILE A 131 -31.54 -0.35 5.26
N ARG A 132 -30.80 0.76 5.27
CA ARG A 132 -31.33 2.11 5.09
C ARG A 132 -30.64 2.74 3.90
N CYS A 133 -31.34 3.55 3.11
CA CYS A 133 -30.71 4.30 2.03
C CYS A 133 -31.31 5.70 1.87
N SER A 134 -30.52 6.61 1.29
CA SER A 134 -31.01 7.91 0.84
C SER A 134 -32.06 7.74 -0.26
N HIS A 135 -33.03 8.64 -0.31
CA HIS A 135 -34.17 8.56 -1.23
C HIS A 135 -33.77 8.95 -2.66
N LYS A 136 -33.82 7.97 -3.57
CA LYS A 136 -33.56 8.13 -5.01
C LYS A 136 -34.40 7.15 -5.84
N PRO A 137 -35.69 7.44 -6.07
CA PRO A 137 -36.57 6.57 -6.84
C PRO A 137 -36.09 6.45 -8.29
N ASP A 138 -36.31 5.28 -8.89
CA ASP A 138 -35.98 4.96 -10.29
C ASP A 138 -34.51 5.16 -10.68
N PHE A 139 -33.61 5.25 -9.69
CA PHE A 139 -32.20 5.53 -9.93
C PHE A 139 -31.47 4.28 -10.45
N LEU A 140 -30.74 4.49 -11.55
CA LEU A 140 -29.92 3.45 -12.17
C LEU A 140 -28.45 3.62 -11.75
N ILE A 141 -27.91 2.57 -11.16
CA ILE A 141 -26.55 2.51 -10.65
C ILE A 141 -25.66 1.82 -11.69
N SER A 142 -24.59 2.49 -12.11
CA SER A 142 -23.54 1.91 -12.96
C SER A 142 -22.27 1.57 -12.17
N SER A 143 -22.07 2.14 -11.00
CA SER A 143 -20.86 1.96 -10.20
C SER A 143 -21.18 1.94 -8.70
N LEU A 144 -20.45 1.10 -7.97
CA LEU A 144 -20.59 0.90 -6.53
C LEU A 144 -19.27 1.19 -5.84
N ALA A 145 -19.33 2.05 -4.83
CA ALA A 145 -18.27 2.20 -3.85
C ALA A 145 -18.68 1.54 -2.53
N VAL A 146 -17.74 0.88 -1.86
CA VAL A 146 -17.98 0.17 -0.60
C VAL A 146 -16.88 0.51 0.40
N ALA A 147 -17.24 0.83 1.64
CA ALA A 147 -16.30 0.92 2.75
C ALA A 147 -16.95 0.43 4.05
N ALA A 148 -16.34 -0.57 4.70
CA ALA A 148 -16.84 -1.13 5.96
C ALA A 148 -16.68 -0.15 7.13
N GLY A 149 -17.63 -0.19 8.07
CA GLY A 149 -17.69 0.73 9.22
C GLY A 149 -18.21 2.12 8.87
N VAL A 150 -17.95 3.09 9.76
CA VAL A 150 -18.48 4.47 9.69
C VAL A 150 -17.57 5.34 8.83
N ASN A 151 -18.07 5.84 7.70
CA ASN A 151 -17.24 6.41 6.64
C ASN A 151 -17.78 7.72 6.01
N GLN A 152 -18.21 8.67 6.84
CA GLN A 152 -18.82 9.93 6.38
C GLN A 152 -17.99 10.69 5.31
N LYS A 153 -16.68 10.84 5.51
CA LYS A 153 -15.82 11.55 4.55
C LYS A 153 -15.64 10.81 3.22
N LEU A 154 -15.71 9.48 3.25
CA LEU A 154 -15.53 8.64 2.06
C LEU A 154 -16.75 8.64 1.16
N PHE A 155 -17.96 8.87 1.71
CA PHE A 155 -19.15 9.10 0.90
C PHE A 155 -18.92 10.22 -0.11
N TRP A 156 -18.42 11.38 0.34
CA TRP A 156 -18.16 12.52 -0.53
C TRP A 156 -17.01 12.27 -1.52
N LEU A 157 -16.01 11.48 -1.12
CA LEU A 157 -14.95 11.06 -2.03
C LEU A 157 -15.51 10.15 -3.14
N ALA A 158 -16.36 9.19 -2.79
CA ALA A 158 -17.03 8.31 -3.75
C ALA A 158 -17.95 9.09 -4.69
N ALA A 159 -18.72 10.05 -4.15
CA ALA A 159 -19.57 10.91 -4.95
C ALA A 159 -18.77 11.75 -5.96
N ARG A 160 -17.66 12.35 -5.52
CA ARG A 160 -16.74 13.08 -6.41
C ARG A 160 -16.09 12.17 -7.46
N ALA A 161 -15.87 10.90 -7.14
CA ALA A 161 -15.37 9.89 -8.07
C ALA A 161 -16.46 9.37 -9.04
N GLY A 162 -17.71 9.84 -8.94
CA GLY A 162 -18.81 9.45 -9.82
C GLY A 162 -19.45 8.11 -9.45
N ALA A 163 -19.33 7.66 -8.19
CA ALA A 163 -20.01 6.45 -7.74
C ALA A 163 -21.54 6.61 -7.82
N GLY A 164 -22.24 5.62 -8.39
CA GLY A 164 -23.70 5.59 -8.40
C GLY A 164 -24.30 5.30 -7.03
N ALA A 165 -23.67 4.43 -6.25
CA ALA A 165 -24.00 4.25 -4.83
C ALA A 165 -22.75 4.03 -3.96
N PHE A 166 -22.87 4.35 -2.68
CA PHE A 166 -21.86 4.14 -1.64
C PHE A 166 -22.45 3.30 -0.51
N ILE A 167 -21.89 2.11 -0.30
CA ILE A 167 -22.33 1.15 0.72
C ILE A 167 -21.40 1.24 1.94
N THR A 168 -21.96 1.45 3.12
CA THR A 168 -21.21 1.62 4.39
C THR A 168 -21.97 1.05 5.59
N GLY A 169 -21.36 1.05 6.78
CA GLY A 169 -22.03 0.68 8.03
C GLY A 169 -22.10 1.82 9.05
N GLY A 170 -23.28 2.10 9.59
CA GLY A 170 -23.47 3.08 10.68
C GLY A 170 -23.48 4.53 10.21
N ALA A 171 -24.16 4.82 9.10
CA ALA A 171 -24.41 6.20 8.68
C ALA A 171 -25.41 6.87 9.62
N SER A 172 -25.20 8.16 9.92
CA SER A 172 -26.16 8.92 10.72
C SER A 172 -27.38 9.32 9.88
N LEU A 173 -28.47 9.72 10.55
CA LEU A 173 -29.64 10.30 9.86
C LEU A 173 -29.26 11.56 9.08
N GLN A 174 -28.36 12.39 9.64
CA GLN A 174 -27.87 13.58 8.97
C GLN A 174 -27.12 13.24 7.67
N ASP A 175 -26.32 12.17 7.67
CA ASP A 175 -25.63 11.71 6.46
C ASP A 175 -26.61 11.30 5.36
N MET A 176 -27.69 10.60 5.73
CA MET A 176 -28.74 10.20 4.79
C MET A 176 -29.46 11.40 4.18
N MET A 177 -29.85 12.38 5.00
CA MET A 177 -30.50 13.60 4.52
C MET A 177 -29.59 14.43 3.61
N LEU A 178 -28.29 14.47 3.89
CA LEU A 178 -27.33 15.14 3.01
C LEU A 178 -27.16 14.38 1.69
N ALA A 179 -27.16 13.04 1.73
CA ALA A 179 -27.05 12.20 0.57
C ALA A 179 -28.26 12.27 -0.37
N ASP A 180 -29.45 12.64 0.11
CA ASP A 180 -30.62 12.87 -0.74
C ASP A 180 -30.33 13.90 -1.85
N ASN A 181 -29.55 14.94 -1.54
CA ASN A 181 -29.15 15.99 -2.49
C ASN A 181 -27.89 15.65 -3.31
N SER A 182 -27.29 14.46 -3.10
CA SER A 182 -26.14 13.99 -3.86
C SER A 182 -26.57 13.29 -5.15
N THR A 183 -25.67 13.13 -6.13
CA THR A 183 -25.86 12.22 -7.28
C THR A 183 -25.61 10.75 -6.93
N THR A 184 -25.09 10.48 -5.74
CA THR A 184 -24.75 9.14 -5.25
C THR A 184 -25.76 8.70 -4.21
N VAL A 185 -26.26 7.47 -4.32
CA VAL A 185 -27.09 6.85 -3.28
C VAL A 185 -26.21 6.47 -2.09
N LEU A 186 -26.56 6.91 -0.87
CA LEU A 186 -25.95 6.37 0.35
C LEU A 186 -26.76 5.15 0.80
N ILE A 187 -26.09 4.01 1.00
CA ILE A 187 -26.67 2.77 1.50
C ILE A 187 -25.96 2.39 2.79
N ASP A 188 -26.70 2.28 3.87
CA ASP A 188 -26.23 1.82 5.18
C ASP A 188 -26.79 0.43 5.47
N ILE A 189 -25.87 -0.53 5.61
CA ILE A 189 -26.19 -1.94 5.91
C ILE A 189 -26.02 -2.26 7.40
N GLY A 190 -25.70 -1.26 8.23
CA GLY A 190 -25.35 -1.43 9.64
C GLY A 190 -23.87 -1.76 9.85
N TYR A 191 -23.34 -1.34 11.00
CA TYR A 191 -21.92 -1.49 11.30
C TYR A 191 -21.47 -2.95 11.28
N ALA A 192 -22.16 -3.82 12.02
CA ALA A 192 -21.83 -5.25 12.11
C ALA A 192 -21.82 -5.92 10.72
N ALA A 193 -22.90 -5.84 9.97
CA ALA A 193 -22.98 -6.46 8.64
C ALA A 193 -21.88 -5.97 7.68
N SER A 194 -21.44 -4.71 7.83
CA SER A 194 -20.35 -4.17 7.02
C SER A 194 -18.96 -4.72 7.37
N VAL A 195 -18.68 -5.06 8.64
CA VAL A 195 -17.35 -5.46 9.10
C VAL A 195 -17.17 -6.98 9.20
N MET A 196 -18.26 -7.71 9.45
CA MET A 196 -18.22 -9.16 9.70
C MET A 196 -17.59 -9.99 8.57
N PRO A 197 -17.84 -9.72 7.28
CA PRO A 197 -17.16 -10.43 6.19
C PRO A 197 -15.63 -10.29 6.25
N GLY A 198 -15.13 -9.11 6.62
CA GLY A 198 -13.71 -8.85 6.79
C GLY A 198 -13.11 -9.58 7.98
N LEU A 199 -13.83 -9.59 9.12
CA LEU A 199 -13.39 -10.30 10.34
C LEU A 199 -13.34 -11.81 10.13
N ARG A 200 -14.34 -12.40 9.45
CA ARG A 200 -14.32 -13.83 9.10
C ARG A 200 -13.12 -14.19 8.23
N ARG A 201 -12.83 -13.38 7.20
CA ARG A 201 -11.65 -13.57 6.36
C ARG A 201 -10.35 -13.44 7.15
N LEU A 202 -10.27 -12.48 8.08
CA LEU A 202 -9.12 -12.31 8.94
C LEU A 202 -8.90 -13.54 9.83
N CYS A 203 -9.96 -14.09 10.42
CA CYS A 203 -9.90 -15.32 11.22
C CYS A 203 -9.26 -16.46 10.42
N THR A 204 -9.77 -16.73 9.21
CA THR A 204 -9.20 -17.76 8.32
C THR A 204 -7.73 -17.50 7.96
N GLN A 205 -7.34 -16.24 7.80
CA GLN A 205 -5.93 -15.89 7.53
C GLN A 205 -5.03 -16.12 8.75
N LEU A 206 -5.50 -15.79 9.95
CA LEU A 206 -4.77 -16.01 11.18
C LEU A 206 -4.61 -17.50 11.47
N GLU A 207 -5.68 -18.29 11.32
CA GLU A 207 -5.63 -19.75 11.45
C GLU A 207 -4.61 -20.38 10.50
N LYS A 208 -4.60 -19.94 9.23
CA LYS A 208 -3.63 -20.43 8.24
C LYS A 208 -2.19 -20.06 8.58
N THR A 209 -1.99 -18.90 9.21
CA THR A 209 -0.65 -18.37 9.50
C THR A 209 -0.07 -18.96 10.78
N PHE A 210 -0.90 -19.12 11.82
CA PHE A 210 -0.45 -19.46 13.18
C PHE A 210 -0.97 -20.82 13.68
N GLY A 211 -1.80 -21.52 12.92
CA GLY A 211 -2.37 -22.80 13.35
C GLY A 211 -1.32 -23.89 13.60
N THR A 212 -0.15 -23.79 12.95
CA THR A 212 0.99 -24.69 13.20
C THR A 212 1.80 -24.32 14.44
N ASP A 213 1.62 -23.11 14.96
CA ASP A 213 2.40 -22.54 16.07
C ASP A 213 1.73 -22.80 17.43
N GLY A 214 0.69 -23.65 17.46
CA GLY A 214 -0.07 -23.97 18.66
C GLY A 214 -0.99 -22.84 19.14
N VAL A 215 -1.21 -21.80 18.32
CA VAL A 215 -2.12 -20.70 18.63
C VAL A 215 -3.53 -21.06 18.19
N GLU A 216 -4.46 -21.10 19.14
CA GLU A 216 -5.89 -21.26 18.86
C GLU A 216 -6.49 -19.90 18.49
N VAL A 217 -7.09 -19.82 17.30
CA VAL A 217 -7.80 -18.63 16.84
C VAL A 217 -9.30 -18.92 17.00
N VAL A 218 -9.96 -18.15 17.87
CA VAL A 218 -11.39 -18.30 18.14
C VAL A 218 -12.14 -17.09 17.58
N TYR A 219 -13.13 -17.35 16.74
CA TYR A 219 -14.08 -16.33 16.31
C TYR A 219 -15.20 -16.20 17.35
N VAL A 220 -15.38 -14.99 17.88
CA VAL A 220 -16.46 -14.67 18.83
C VAL A 220 -17.45 -13.78 18.10
N GLU A 221 -18.68 -14.26 17.93
CA GLU A 221 -19.80 -13.51 17.33
C GLU A 221 -20.41 -12.50 18.30
#